data_AF-A0A2D7Z961-F1
#
_entry.id   AF-A0A2D7Z961-F1
#
_cell.length_a   1.000
_cell.length_b   1.000
_cell.length_c   1.000
_cell.angle_alpha   90.00
_cell.angle_beta   90.00
_cell.angle_gamma   90.00
#
_symmetry.space_group_name_H-M   'P 1'
#
loop_
_entity.id
_entity.type
_entity.pdbx_description
1 polymer ?
#
loop_
_entity_poly.entity_id
_entity_poly.type
_entity_poly.pdbx_seq_one_letter_code
_entity_poly.pdbx_strand_id
1 'polypeptide(L)'
;SPLRLIDIDVYSTQLGFEDVELSRIEADLTLDTNVVSNTIERNTLRLMRVEDTSRGPQLVELNEGEEFTIIAEDQASIILTEESGDYVLLGEQTPPNVSAEPVTTHRGPNGRMFLQWTPSGAVDDDYFGGWQIRRSGFNHSTVNNVTWSTIEELETFWTENAEIVEERLIATIDQWDDPMRVPHTECVSYLILPVGRSGQPDWTHAANATAKSGNVDRDDCGDDAPPMVNVTNLNAQQSYLFIDNTKCPSQASGEPVTRLHHGCYSIELSWIWPPEIVNHTFMLHITERASENIAYFPACQFNSSTSNRFTDCEASSIESIDFIDESQSIMNGTPGERATIVFDFLFKQEIRPEHTYVFTLTVVDDVDNHNMVTIEQNQIVVTIADMFWIDSDTGEERTPDYIPPAPEPPPLNSPYLGDLENVSSSMSFQLTSIALFIVILTNMIIIPISLRYILRQRSDIADYIEEMEGPEVFDDDLDVADIYGL
;
A
#
# COMPACT_ATOMS: atom_id res chain seq x y z
N SER A 1 18.81 34.61 -18.92
CA SER A 1 18.84 33.35 -19.68
C SER A 1 18.78 33.65 -21.17
N PRO A 2 19.41 32.85 -22.06
CA PRO A 2 19.31 33.04 -23.51
C PRO A 2 17.84 32.99 -23.93
N LEU A 3 17.38 34.05 -24.60
CA LEU A 3 16.01 34.15 -25.09
C LEU A 3 15.91 33.45 -26.44
N ARG A 4 16.83 33.78 -27.35
CA ARG A 4 16.93 33.23 -28.71
C ARG A 4 18.40 33.18 -29.14
N LEU A 5 18.74 32.14 -29.91
CA LEU A 5 19.97 32.08 -30.71
C LEU A 5 19.60 32.56 -32.12
N ILE A 6 20.42 33.43 -32.67
CA ILE A 6 20.28 34.00 -34.02
C ILE A 6 21.55 33.66 -34.76
N ASP A 7 21.42 32.83 -35.79
CA ASP A 7 22.49 32.48 -36.70
C ASP A 7 22.29 33.28 -38.00
N ILE A 8 23.32 33.99 -38.42
CA ILE A 8 23.31 34.83 -39.63
C ILE A 8 24.39 34.31 -40.56
N ASP A 9 23.93 33.65 -41.63
CA ASP A 9 24.77 33.17 -42.73
C ASP A 9 24.51 33.98 -43.99
N VAL A 10 25.59 34.43 -44.63
CA VAL A 10 25.55 35.12 -45.92
C VAL A 10 26.15 34.24 -46.99
N TYR A 11 25.41 34.04 -48.08
CA TYR A 11 25.86 33.23 -49.22
C TYR A 11 25.60 33.94 -50.55
N SER A 12 26.52 33.76 -51.49
CA SER A 12 26.36 34.27 -52.85
C SER A 12 25.28 33.49 -53.59
N THR A 13 24.40 34.20 -54.29
CA THR A 13 23.43 33.58 -55.21
C THR A 13 24.01 33.33 -56.60
N GLN A 14 25.25 33.76 -56.86
CA GLN A 14 25.93 33.55 -58.13
C GLN A 14 26.84 32.32 -58.11
N LEU A 15 26.63 31.41 -59.06
CA LEU A 15 27.46 30.21 -59.24
C LEU A 15 28.93 30.58 -59.48
N GLY A 16 29.81 30.12 -58.58
CA GLY A 16 31.26 30.26 -58.69
C GLY A 16 31.88 31.44 -57.93
N PHE A 17 31.09 32.17 -57.14
CA PHE A 17 31.59 33.20 -56.22
C PHE A 17 31.36 32.73 -54.78
N GLU A 18 32.45 32.50 -54.03
CA GLU A 18 32.40 32.08 -52.62
C GLU A 18 32.43 33.28 -51.67
N ASP A 19 33.18 34.35 -52.00
CA ASP A 19 33.23 35.58 -51.20
C ASP A 19 32.10 36.55 -51.60
N VAL A 20 31.27 36.89 -50.62
CA VAL A 20 30.34 38.01 -50.69
C VAL A 20 30.99 39.15 -49.92
N GLU A 21 31.70 40.06 -50.60
CA GLU A 21 32.32 41.23 -49.96
C GLU A 21 31.26 42.12 -49.29
N LEU A 22 30.92 41.82 -48.04
CA LEU A 22 29.80 42.41 -47.34
C LEU A 22 30.31 43.48 -46.39
N SER A 23 29.91 44.73 -46.63
CA SER A 23 30.39 45.85 -45.82
C SER A 23 29.62 46.05 -44.52
N ARG A 24 28.33 45.70 -44.50
CA ARG A 24 27.40 45.94 -43.38
C ARG A 24 26.10 45.16 -43.58
N ILE A 25 25.59 44.57 -42.51
CA ILE A 25 24.23 44.05 -42.42
C ILE A 25 23.39 45.06 -41.63
N GLU A 26 22.27 45.49 -42.20
CA GLU A 26 21.24 46.28 -41.52
C GLU A 26 19.94 45.47 -41.57
N ALA A 27 19.43 45.11 -40.41
CA ALA A 27 18.22 44.30 -40.29
C ALA A 27 17.28 44.87 -39.24
N ASP A 28 15.99 44.79 -39.51
CA ASP A 28 14.94 45.07 -38.53
C ASP A 28 14.39 43.75 -37.99
N LEU A 29 14.38 43.59 -36.68
CA LEU A 29 13.86 42.44 -35.97
C LEU A 29 12.49 42.76 -35.37
N THR A 30 11.49 41.93 -35.67
CA THR A 30 10.19 41.98 -35.00
C THR A 30 10.27 41.23 -33.66
N LEU A 31 9.98 41.91 -32.56
CA LEU A 31 10.00 41.41 -31.19
C LEU A 31 8.60 41.00 -30.71
N ASP A 32 7.86 40.28 -31.55
CA ASP A 32 6.54 39.77 -31.19
C ASP A 32 6.63 38.74 -30.04
N THR A 33 5.49 38.31 -29.51
CA THR A 33 5.44 37.34 -28.40
C THR A 33 6.01 35.96 -28.75
N ASN A 34 6.17 35.64 -30.04
CA ASN A 34 6.82 34.40 -30.48
C ASN A 34 8.35 34.50 -30.44
N VAL A 35 8.91 35.70 -30.58
CA VAL A 35 10.36 35.94 -30.50
C VAL A 35 10.79 36.30 -29.07
N VAL A 36 10.10 37.25 -28.43
CA VAL A 36 10.37 37.70 -27.06
C VAL A 36 9.06 37.84 -26.28
N SER A 37 8.90 37.07 -25.20
CA SER A 37 7.74 37.16 -24.31
C SER A 37 7.50 38.59 -23.82
N ASN A 38 6.24 38.96 -23.61
CA ASN A 38 5.85 40.26 -23.05
C ASN A 38 6.28 40.44 -21.58
N THR A 39 6.72 39.38 -20.89
CA THR A 39 7.22 39.43 -19.50
C THR A 39 8.68 39.87 -19.38
N ILE A 40 9.37 40.02 -20.51
CA ILE A 40 10.75 40.49 -20.59
C ILE A 40 10.73 42.00 -20.84
N GLU A 41 11.37 42.75 -19.94
CA GLU A 41 11.45 44.20 -20.08
C GLU A 41 12.27 44.56 -21.32
N ARG A 42 11.65 45.27 -22.26
CA ARG A 42 12.27 45.53 -23.57
C ARG A 42 13.59 46.28 -23.43
N ASN A 43 13.64 47.30 -22.58
CA ASN A 43 14.86 48.08 -22.29
C ASN A 43 16.07 47.26 -21.81
N THR A 44 15.87 46.02 -21.34
CA THR A 44 16.96 45.13 -20.89
C THR A 44 17.49 44.22 -22.00
N LEU A 45 16.85 44.22 -23.18
CA LEU A 45 17.27 43.38 -24.29
C LEU A 45 18.66 43.78 -24.77
N ARG A 46 19.55 42.79 -24.86
CA ARG A 46 20.91 42.94 -25.40
C ARG A 46 21.21 41.82 -26.36
N LEU A 47 21.89 42.16 -27.45
CA LEU A 47 22.44 41.21 -28.39
C LEU A 47 23.92 41.00 -28.05
N MET A 48 24.32 39.77 -27.78
CA MET A 48 25.72 39.39 -27.60
C MET A 48 26.16 38.46 -28.72
N ARG A 49 27.44 38.51 -29.09
CA ARG A 49 28.02 37.62 -30.06
C ARG A 49 28.51 36.34 -29.37
N VAL A 50 28.42 35.22 -30.05
CA VAL A 50 29.04 33.95 -29.64
C VAL A 50 30.37 33.81 -30.36
N GLU A 51 31.44 33.69 -29.59
CA GLU A 51 32.77 33.38 -30.12
C GLU A 51 33.25 32.02 -29.64
N ASP A 52 33.67 31.18 -30.57
CA ASP A 52 34.29 29.91 -30.25
C ASP A 52 35.73 30.11 -29.79
N THR A 53 35.94 29.97 -28.48
CA THR A 53 37.28 30.00 -27.90
C THR A 53 37.83 28.59 -27.70
N SER A 54 39.13 28.46 -27.44
CA SER A 54 39.76 27.19 -27.05
C SER A 54 39.16 26.53 -25.79
N ARG A 55 38.31 27.25 -25.04
CA ARG A 55 37.60 26.77 -23.84
C ARG A 55 36.09 26.55 -24.07
N GLY A 56 35.63 26.67 -25.31
CA GLY A 56 34.22 26.60 -25.71
C GLY A 56 33.63 27.95 -26.09
N PRO A 57 32.34 27.98 -26.47
CA PRO A 57 31.65 29.20 -26.87
C PRO A 57 31.57 30.19 -25.70
N GLN A 58 31.91 31.44 -25.95
CA GLN A 58 31.79 32.54 -25.00
C GLN A 58 30.92 33.66 -25.57
N LEU A 59 30.17 34.32 -24.68
CA LEU A 59 29.39 35.50 -25.02
C LEU A 59 30.28 36.73 -24.90
N VAL A 60 30.37 37.50 -25.97
CA VAL A 60 31.11 38.77 -26.02
C VAL A 60 30.20 39.89 -26.49
N GLU A 61 30.53 41.12 -26.09
CA GLU A 61 29.85 42.32 -26.58
C GLU A 61 30.06 42.49 -28.09
N LEU A 62 29.16 43.22 -28.75
CA LEU A 62 29.27 43.51 -30.17
C LEU A 62 30.54 44.32 -30.49
N ASN A 63 31.06 44.17 -31.71
CA ASN A 63 32.29 44.86 -32.13
C ASN A 63 32.08 46.38 -32.30
N GLU A 64 33.18 47.13 -32.36
CA GLU A 64 33.11 48.56 -32.62
C GLU A 64 32.50 48.83 -34.00
N GLY A 65 31.38 49.58 -34.03
CA GLY A 65 30.62 49.86 -35.26
C GLY A 65 29.38 48.96 -35.44
N GLU A 66 29.21 47.96 -34.59
CA GLU A 66 28.02 47.13 -34.50
C GLU A 66 27.08 47.65 -33.41
N GLU A 67 25.77 47.55 -33.63
CA GLU A 67 24.79 48.13 -32.72
C GLU A 67 23.49 47.33 -32.72
N PHE A 68 22.90 47.16 -31.54
CA PHE A 68 21.55 46.66 -31.35
C PHE A 68 20.73 47.73 -30.64
N THR A 69 19.67 48.21 -31.28
CA THR A 69 18.79 49.26 -30.74
C THR A 69 17.33 48.87 -30.80
N ILE A 70 16.58 49.28 -29.79
CA ILE A 70 15.13 49.09 -29.75
C ILE A 70 14.47 50.35 -30.28
N ILE A 71 13.71 50.22 -31.36
CA ILE A 71 13.05 51.34 -32.03
C ILE A 71 11.64 51.54 -31.48
N ALA A 72 10.94 50.43 -31.20
CA ALA A 72 9.58 50.39 -30.66
C ALA A 72 9.41 49.14 -29.78
N GLU A 73 8.25 48.97 -29.11
CA GLU A 73 8.00 47.80 -28.23
C GLU A 73 8.16 46.44 -28.94
N ASP A 74 7.83 46.39 -30.23
CA ASP A 74 7.82 45.20 -31.07
C ASP A 74 8.86 45.26 -32.19
N GLN A 75 9.78 46.23 -32.19
CA GLN A 75 10.76 46.41 -33.26
C GLN A 75 12.14 46.82 -32.74
N ALA A 76 13.16 46.10 -33.18
CA ALA A 76 14.57 46.43 -32.97
C ALA A 76 15.32 46.55 -34.30
N SER A 77 16.40 47.30 -34.32
CA SER A 77 17.34 47.39 -35.44
C SER A 77 18.69 46.80 -35.03
N ILE A 78 19.27 46.05 -35.95
CA ILE A 78 20.57 45.40 -35.82
C ILE A 78 21.48 45.91 -36.93
N ILE A 79 22.66 46.34 -36.53
CA ILE A 79 23.74 46.79 -37.39
C ILE A 79 24.94 45.89 -37.11
N LEU A 80 25.39 45.13 -38.10
CA LEU A 80 26.55 44.26 -38.00
C LEU A 80 27.56 44.59 -39.11
N THR A 81 28.84 44.42 -38.81
CA THR A 81 29.93 44.76 -39.75
C THR A 81 30.67 43.54 -40.28
N GLU A 82 30.38 42.35 -39.73
CA GLU A 82 30.93 41.08 -40.20
C GLU A 82 29.93 40.27 -41.04
N GLU A 83 30.46 39.34 -41.87
CA GLU A 83 29.70 38.63 -42.91
C GLU A 83 28.84 37.49 -42.37
N SER A 84 29.24 36.82 -41.28
CA SER A 84 28.50 35.70 -40.70
C SER A 84 28.85 35.49 -39.23
N GLY A 85 27.88 35.10 -38.42
CA GLY A 85 28.12 34.82 -37.01
C GLY A 85 26.89 34.41 -36.21
N ASP A 86 27.18 33.82 -35.06
CA ASP A 86 26.20 33.44 -34.05
C ASP A 86 26.00 34.56 -33.03
N TYR A 87 24.75 34.88 -32.74
CA TYR A 87 24.35 35.90 -31.78
C TYR A 87 23.31 35.36 -30.82
N VAL A 88 23.34 35.82 -29.57
CA VAL A 88 22.35 35.47 -28.55
C VAL A 88 21.64 36.73 -28.09
N LEU A 89 20.32 36.71 -28.21
CA LEU A 89 19.46 37.72 -27.62
C LEU A 89 19.23 37.37 -26.15
N LEU A 90 19.50 38.33 -25.28
CA LEU A 90 19.35 38.23 -23.84
C LEU A 90 18.43 39.34 -23.35
N GLY A 91 17.78 39.11 -22.22
CA GLY A 91 16.98 40.10 -21.53
C GLY A 91 16.79 39.70 -20.08
N GLU A 92 16.46 40.68 -19.25
CA GLU A 92 16.05 40.46 -17.88
C GLU A 92 14.54 40.21 -17.87
N GLN A 93 14.17 39.17 -17.14
CA GLN A 93 12.79 38.77 -16.98
C GLN A 93 12.27 39.33 -15.67
N THR A 94 11.09 39.96 -15.73
CA THR A 94 10.32 40.19 -14.51
C THR A 94 9.81 38.84 -13.99
N PRO A 95 9.92 38.55 -12.70
CA PRO A 95 9.33 37.35 -12.14
C PRO A 95 7.85 37.27 -12.49
N PRO A 96 7.35 36.09 -12.91
CA PRO A 96 5.94 35.94 -13.22
C PRO A 96 5.13 36.22 -11.95
N ASN A 97 4.09 37.04 -12.06
CA ASN A 97 3.21 37.40 -10.95
C ASN A 97 2.35 36.19 -10.56
N VAL A 98 2.92 35.35 -9.71
CA VAL A 98 2.35 34.08 -9.27
C VAL A 98 2.39 34.06 -7.75
N SER A 99 1.30 33.63 -7.12
CA SER A 99 1.20 33.48 -5.67
C SER A 99 0.77 32.09 -5.29
N ALA A 100 1.33 31.56 -4.20
CA ALA A 100 0.91 30.32 -3.57
C ALA A 100 -0.06 30.56 -2.40
N GLU A 101 -0.69 31.73 -2.25
CA GLU A 101 -1.60 31.95 -1.12
C GLU A 101 -3.05 31.47 -1.39
N PRO A 102 -3.74 30.90 -0.39
CA PRO A 102 -3.26 30.60 0.96
C PRO A 102 -2.45 29.32 1.02
N VAL A 103 -1.47 29.26 1.93
CA VAL A 103 -0.71 28.04 2.28
C VAL A 103 -1.19 27.52 3.64
N THR A 104 -1.35 26.21 3.76
CA THR A 104 -1.70 25.52 5.01
C THR A 104 -0.75 24.36 5.28
N THR A 105 -0.37 24.22 6.54
CA THR A 105 0.40 23.09 7.06
C THR A 105 -0.56 22.05 7.66
N HIS A 106 -0.30 20.77 7.41
CA HIS A 106 -1.03 19.65 8.02
C HIS A 106 -0.05 18.68 8.66
N ARG A 107 -0.40 18.22 9.86
CA ARG A 107 0.33 17.18 10.59
C ARG A 107 -0.14 15.79 10.15
N GLY A 108 0.73 14.81 10.25
CA GLY A 108 0.41 13.40 10.04
C GLY A 108 1.27 12.46 10.88
N PRO A 109 1.01 11.15 10.78
CA PRO A 109 1.51 10.19 11.75
C PRO A 109 3.02 10.04 11.67
N ASN A 110 3.67 9.90 12.82
CA ASN A 110 5.10 9.78 13.04
C ASN A 110 5.86 11.05 12.61
N GLY A 111 5.36 12.22 13.00
CA GLY A 111 6.00 13.50 12.72
C GLY A 111 5.95 13.92 11.25
N ARG A 112 4.96 13.44 10.49
CA ARG A 112 4.82 13.78 9.07
C ARG A 112 4.24 15.18 8.93
N MET A 113 4.72 15.95 7.96
CA MET A 113 4.22 17.29 7.67
C MET A 113 3.84 17.39 6.19
N PHE A 114 2.71 18.02 5.90
CA PHE A 114 2.23 18.25 4.53
C PHE A 114 1.91 19.71 4.35
N LEU A 115 2.22 20.21 3.16
CA LEU A 115 1.83 21.54 2.71
C LEU A 115 0.75 21.42 1.64
N GLN A 116 -0.23 22.29 1.73
CA GLN A 116 -1.22 22.49 0.69
C GLN A 116 -1.37 23.98 0.42
N TRP A 117 -1.47 24.36 -0.86
CA TRP A 117 -1.64 25.75 -1.24
C TRP A 117 -2.53 25.93 -2.46
N THR A 118 -2.86 27.18 -2.80
CA THR A 118 -3.63 27.48 -4.01
C THR A 118 -2.82 28.37 -4.95
N PRO A 119 -2.25 27.82 -6.05
CA PRO A 119 -1.63 28.59 -7.10
C PRO A 119 -2.59 29.64 -7.68
N SER A 120 -2.16 30.89 -7.78
CA SER A 120 -2.93 31.98 -8.40
C SER A 120 -2.01 32.93 -9.17
N GLY A 121 -2.59 33.75 -10.05
CA GLY A 121 -1.84 34.64 -10.94
C GLY A 121 -1.49 33.99 -12.28
N ALA A 122 -0.31 34.32 -12.82
CA ALA A 122 0.16 33.86 -14.13
C ALA A 122 0.81 32.46 -14.07
N VAL A 123 0.09 31.47 -13.51
CA VAL A 123 0.60 30.10 -13.33
C VAL A 123 0.88 29.35 -14.65
N ASP A 124 0.22 29.76 -15.73
CA ASP A 124 0.39 29.21 -17.08
C ASP A 124 1.52 29.91 -17.88
N ASP A 125 2.29 30.79 -17.25
CA ASP A 125 3.41 31.47 -17.88
C ASP A 125 4.54 30.48 -18.19
N ASP A 126 4.97 30.42 -19.46
CA ASP A 126 6.07 29.56 -19.94
C ASP A 126 7.41 29.76 -19.19
N TYR A 127 7.54 30.88 -18.49
CA TYR A 127 8.72 31.24 -17.74
C TYR A 127 8.58 31.05 -16.23
N PHE A 128 7.40 30.68 -15.75
CA PHE A 128 7.23 30.15 -14.41
C PHE A 128 7.88 28.77 -14.33
N GLY A 129 9.03 28.70 -13.67
CA GLY A 129 9.84 27.50 -13.53
C GLY A 129 9.32 26.53 -12.47
N GLY A 130 8.40 26.98 -11.61
CA GLY A 130 7.80 26.20 -10.55
C GLY A 130 8.02 26.79 -9.15
N TRP A 131 7.98 25.94 -8.13
CA TRP A 131 8.06 26.35 -6.73
C TRP A 131 9.37 25.90 -6.07
N GLN A 132 9.96 26.76 -5.27
CA GLN A 132 11.00 26.38 -4.31
C GLN A 132 10.40 26.38 -2.92
N ILE A 133 10.72 25.36 -2.13
CA ILE A 133 10.26 25.25 -0.74
C ILE A 133 11.49 25.33 0.16
N ARG A 134 11.42 26.25 1.13
CA ARG A 134 12.40 26.38 2.20
C ARG A 134 11.78 25.97 3.53
N ARG A 135 12.57 25.33 4.37
CA ARG A 135 12.18 24.83 5.69
C ARG A 135 13.08 25.43 6.76
N SER A 136 12.47 25.97 7.80
CA SER A 136 13.17 26.49 8.98
C SER A 136 12.68 25.76 10.22
N GLY A 137 13.60 25.18 10.99
CA GLY A 137 13.28 24.56 12.28
C GLY A 137 13.21 25.60 13.40
N PHE A 138 12.25 25.43 14.30
CA PHE A 138 12.08 26.20 15.52
C PHE A 138 11.93 25.26 16.70
N ASN A 139 12.54 25.62 17.84
CA ASN A 139 12.25 24.92 19.08
C ASN A 139 10.94 25.47 19.66
N HIS A 140 10.02 24.58 20.03
CA HIS A 140 8.71 24.92 20.61
C HIS A 140 8.81 25.88 21.80
N SER A 141 9.94 25.87 22.52
CA SER A 141 10.20 26.72 23.69
C SER A 141 10.73 28.13 23.40
N THR A 142 11.10 28.47 22.16
CA THR A 142 11.77 29.74 21.81
C THR A 142 11.09 30.52 20.67
N VAL A 143 9.80 30.26 20.41
CA VAL A 143 9.07 30.93 19.34
C VAL A 143 8.85 32.40 19.69
N ASN A 144 9.81 33.24 19.29
CA ASN A 144 9.63 34.67 19.22
C ASN A 144 8.87 35.00 17.93
N ASN A 145 7.93 35.93 18.00
CA ASN A 145 7.21 36.43 16.84
C ASN A 145 8.18 36.89 15.75
N VAL A 146 8.42 36.04 14.74
CA VAL A 146 9.23 36.43 13.58
C VAL A 146 8.30 37.11 12.61
N THR A 147 8.29 38.44 12.63
CA THR A 147 7.64 39.26 11.63
C THR A 147 8.72 40.00 10.85
N TRP A 148 8.52 40.10 9.53
CA TRP A 148 9.38 40.88 8.65
C TRP A 148 8.62 42.12 8.20
N SER A 149 9.32 43.26 8.15
CA SER A 149 8.74 44.52 7.71
C SER A 149 9.08 44.85 6.26
N THR A 150 10.12 44.19 5.72
CA THR A 150 10.60 44.37 4.35
C THR A 150 10.94 43.02 3.70
N ILE A 151 11.01 43.01 2.37
CA ILE A 151 11.42 41.83 1.58
C ILE A 151 12.88 41.45 1.86
N GLU A 152 13.76 42.42 2.05
CA GLU A 152 15.19 42.19 2.33
C GLU A 152 15.39 41.49 3.69
N GLU A 153 14.61 41.85 4.71
CA GLU A 153 14.60 41.16 6.01
C GLU A 153 14.12 39.71 5.88
N LEU A 154 13.07 39.49 5.08
CA LEU A 154 12.53 38.15 4.81
C LEU A 154 13.57 37.29 4.07
N GLU A 155 14.16 37.79 2.99
CA GLU A 155 15.19 37.11 2.22
C GLU A 155 16.41 36.77 3.08
N THR A 156 16.89 37.72 3.89
CA THR A 156 18.04 37.51 4.78
C THR A 156 17.74 36.39 5.79
N PHE A 157 16.59 36.47 6.46
CA PHE A 157 16.21 35.48 7.46
C PHE A 157 16.12 34.06 6.87
N TRP A 158 15.40 33.89 5.77
CA TRP A 158 15.19 32.59 5.12
C TRP A 158 16.40 32.07 4.35
N THR A 159 17.40 32.91 4.11
CA THR A 159 18.68 32.48 3.54
C THR A 159 19.68 32.05 4.61
N GLU A 160 19.62 32.67 5.79
CA GLU A 160 20.53 32.34 6.89
C GLU A 160 20.02 31.20 7.79
N ASN A 161 18.70 31.04 7.94
CA ASN A 161 18.10 30.16 8.95
C ASN A 161 17.30 28.98 8.38
N ALA A 162 17.09 28.94 7.07
CA ALA A 162 16.31 27.90 6.42
C ALA A 162 17.12 27.13 5.38
N GLU A 163 16.81 25.85 5.26
CA GLU A 163 17.35 24.98 4.22
C GLU A 163 16.39 24.94 3.01
N ILE A 164 16.94 24.76 1.81
CA ILE A 164 16.13 24.47 0.63
C ILE A 164 15.82 22.97 0.64
N VAL A 165 14.55 22.62 0.83
CA VAL A 165 14.08 21.22 0.85
C VAL A 165 13.54 20.77 -0.50
N GLU A 166 13.13 21.71 -1.33
CA GLU A 166 12.76 21.47 -2.72
C GLU A 166 13.25 22.65 -3.56
N GLU A 167 14.15 22.39 -4.51
CA GLU A 167 14.72 23.43 -5.37
C GLU A 167 13.76 23.84 -6.48
N ARG A 168 12.97 22.88 -7.00
CA ARG A 168 12.05 23.10 -8.11
C ARG A 168 10.97 22.04 -8.20
N LEU A 169 9.85 22.33 -7.58
CA LEU A 169 8.59 21.64 -7.77
C LEU A 169 7.89 22.13 -9.04
N ILE A 170 7.22 21.23 -9.76
CA ILE A 170 6.51 21.58 -11.00
C ILE A 170 5.41 22.61 -10.73
N ALA A 171 5.26 23.59 -11.63
CA ALA A 171 4.30 24.70 -11.53
C ALA A 171 2.86 24.29 -11.18
N THR A 172 2.39 23.15 -11.68
CA THR A 172 1.02 22.65 -11.50
C THR A 172 0.77 21.98 -10.15
N ILE A 173 1.80 21.78 -9.34
CA ILE A 173 1.67 21.14 -8.04
C ILE A 173 1.17 22.17 -7.01
N ASP A 174 0.21 21.74 -6.20
CA ASP A 174 -0.48 22.51 -5.16
C ASP A 174 -0.36 21.87 -3.76
N GLN A 175 0.43 20.81 -3.64
CA GLN A 175 0.69 20.10 -2.38
C GLN A 175 2.10 19.49 -2.36
N TRP A 176 2.66 19.36 -1.16
CA TRP A 176 4.00 18.77 -0.97
C TRP A 176 4.09 18.05 0.38
N ASP A 177 4.74 16.88 0.41
CA ASP A 177 4.96 16.06 1.60
C ASP A 177 6.41 16.26 2.06
N ASP A 178 6.62 16.66 3.31
CA ASP A 178 7.96 16.82 3.86
C ASP A 178 8.62 15.44 4.02
N PRO A 179 9.71 15.13 3.29
CA PRO A 179 10.39 13.85 3.44
C PRO A 179 11.01 13.68 4.84
N MET A 180 11.25 14.77 5.56
CA MET A 180 11.85 14.76 6.89
C MET A 180 10.77 14.73 7.98
N ARG A 181 10.89 13.77 8.90
CA ARG A 181 10.02 13.70 10.07
C ARG A 181 10.40 14.78 11.08
N VAL A 182 9.39 15.39 11.67
CA VAL A 182 9.52 16.43 12.69
C VAL A 182 9.11 15.83 14.04
N PRO A 183 10.02 15.79 15.03
CA PRO A 183 9.68 15.31 16.37
C PRO A 183 8.63 16.19 17.07
N HIS A 184 7.92 15.63 18.05
CA HIS A 184 6.91 16.35 18.85
C HIS A 184 7.45 17.55 19.63
N THR A 185 8.77 17.65 19.82
CA THR A 185 9.42 18.77 20.51
C THR A 185 9.83 19.90 19.58
N GLU A 186 9.76 19.69 18.27
CA GLU A 186 10.23 20.62 17.25
C GLU A 186 9.06 21.13 16.40
N CYS A 187 9.17 22.37 15.95
CA CYS A 187 8.24 22.95 15.00
C CYS A 187 8.99 23.41 13.77
N VAL A 188 8.27 23.50 12.66
CA VAL A 188 8.83 23.84 11.36
C VAL A 188 7.99 24.91 10.70
N SER A 189 8.65 25.81 9.99
CA SER A 189 8.00 26.77 9.12
C SER A 189 8.44 26.55 7.70
N TYR A 190 7.51 26.77 6.77
CA TYR A 190 7.75 26.62 5.35
C TYR A 190 7.51 27.94 4.62
N LEU A 191 8.43 28.24 3.69
CA LEU A 191 8.29 29.32 2.74
C LEU A 191 8.23 28.73 1.34
N ILE A 192 7.16 29.06 0.61
CA ILE A 192 6.98 28.69 -0.79
C ILE A 192 7.30 29.93 -1.63
N LEU A 193 8.28 29.78 -2.51
CA LEU A 193 8.75 30.83 -3.41
C LEU A 193 8.42 30.44 -4.85
N PRO A 194 7.79 31.32 -5.65
CA PRO A 194 7.77 31.13 -7.08
C PRO A 194 9.19 31.28 -7.62
N VAL A 195 9.56 30.45 -8.59
CA VAL A 195 10.89 30.44 -9.19
C VAL A 195 10.76 30.57 -10.69
N GLY A 196 11.51 31.50 -11.29
CA GLY A 196 11.57 31.63 -12.74
C GLY A 196 12.30 30.45 -13.39
N ARG A 197 12.18 30.29 -14.71
CA ARG A 197 12.90 29.25 -15.48
C ARG A 197 14.43 29.28 -15.27
N SER A 198 14.99 30.46 -15.00
CA SER A 198 16.40 30.67 -14.67
C SER A 198 16.83 30.11 -13.29
N GLY A 199 15.88 29.71 -12.44
CA GLY A 199 16.16 29.26 -11.08
C GLY A 199 16.23 30.38 -10.04
N GLN A 200 15.97 31.63 -10.42
CA GLN A 200 15.93 32.75 -9.49
C GLN A 200 14.59 32.77 -8.74
N PRO A 201 14.61 32.74 -7.39
CA PRO A 201 13.40 32.85 -6.59
C PRO A 201 12.85 34.27 -6.58
N ASP A 202 11.54 34.40 -6.51
CA ASP A 202 10.84 35.67 -6.37
C ASP A 202 10.36 35.87 -4.92
N TRP A 203 11.13 36.66 -4.17
CA TRP A 203 10.85 36.99 -2.78
C TRP A 203 9.64 37.91 -2.61
N THR A 204 9.18 38.59 -3.67
CA THR A 204 8.07 39.54 -3.58
C THR A 204 6.70 38.86 -3.48
N HIS A 205 6.61 37.62 -3.97
CA HIS A 205 5.41 36.78 -3.90
C HIS A 205 5.60 35.54 -3.02
N ALA A 206 6.55 35.60 -2.09
CA ALA A 206 6.80 34.53 -1.13
C ALA A 206 5.55 34.26 -0.27
N ALA A 207 5.10 33.02 -0.23
CA ALA A 207 3.97 32.59 0.58
C ALA A 207 4.46 31.79 1.78
N ASN A 208 4.16 32.27 2.98
CA ASN A 208 4.62 31.64 4.21
C ASN A 208 3.46 30.89 4.89
N ALA A 209 3.67 29.60 5.17
CA ALA A 209 2.70 28.74 5.83
C ALA A 209 2.41 29.17 7.29
N THR A 210 3.40 29.75 7.96
CA THR A 210 3.40 30.06 9.41
C THR A 210 3.03 31.52 9.70
N ALA A 211 2.85 32.36 8.68
CA ALA A 211 2.77 33.82 8.85
C ALA A 211 1.41 34.45 8.54
N LYS A 212 0.31 33.91 9.07
CA LYS A 212 -0.91 34.73 9.20
C LYS A 212 -0.90 35.68 10.41
N SER A 213 -0.03 35.47 11.41
CA SER A 213 0.00 36.33 12.61
C SER A 213 1.34 36.42 13.36
N GLY A 214 2.44 35.92 12.79
CA GLY A 214 3.74 35.93 13.46
C GLY A 214 3.89 34.91 14.59
N ASN A 215 2.89 34.06 14.85
CA ASN A 215 2.97 32.95 15.79
C ASN A 215 3.02 31.63 15.03
N VAL A 216 3.87 30.70 15.48
CA VAL A 216 3.84 29.29 15.07
C VAL A 216 2.60 28.66 15.72
N ASP A 217 1.70 28.08 14.92
CA ASP A 217 0.54 27.35 15.45
C ASP A 217 0.95 25.94 15.88
N ARG A 218 0.14 25.26 16.69
CA ARG A 218 0.34 23.86 17.04
C ARG A 218 0.42 22.98 15.78
N ASP A 219 -0.28 23.36 14.72
CA ASP A 219 -0.29 22.64 13.45
C ASP A 219 1.01 22.77 12.63
N ASP A 220 1.92 23.67 13.03
CA ASP A 220 3.27 23.79 12.47
C ASP A 220 4.30 22.97 13.27
N CYS A 221 3.89 22.32 14.36
CA CYS A 221 4.74 21.45 15.16
C CYS A 221 4.61 19.99 14.74
N GLY A 222 5.71 19.25 14.80
CA GLY A 222 5.69 17.82 14.57
C GLY A 222 4.88 17.09 15.64
N ASP A 223 4.48 15.87 15.35
CA ASP A 223 3.88 14.97 16.33
C ASP A 223 4.28 13.52 16.02
N ASP A 224 5.37 13.07 16.63
CA ASP A 224 5.90 11.72 16.52
C ASP A 224 5.66 10.87 17.77
N ALA A 225 4.97 11.42 18.78
CA ALA A 225 4.78 10.76 20.05
C ALA A 225 3.41 10.09 20.08
N PRO A 226 3.33 8.74 20.19
CA PRO A 226 2.04 8.10 20.36
C PRO A 226 1.42 8.49 21.72
N PRO A 227 0.08 8.59 21.79
CA PRO A 227 -0.60 8.96 23.02
C PRO A 227 -0.44 7.88 24.10
N MET A 228 -0.09 8.31 25.32
CA MET A 228 0.00 7.44 26.50
C MET A 228 -1.23 7.64 27.39
N VAL A 229 -2.34 7.00 27.00
CA VAL A 229 -3.62 7.10 27.70
C VAL A 229 -4.10 5.72 28.14
N ASN A 230 -4.45 5.60 29.41
CA ASN A 230 -4.86 4.33 30.02
C ASN A 230 -6.37 4.28 30.22
N VAL A 231 -7.02 3.21 29.78
CA VAL A 231 -8.40 2.95 30.20
C VAL A 231 -8.43 2.54 31.67
N THR A 232 -9.58 2.74 32.33
CA THR A 232 -9.77 2.33 33.71
C THR A 232 -10.79 1.20 33.80
N ASN A 233 -10.62 0.30 34.78
CA ASN A 233 -11.50 -0.85 35.00
C ASN A 233 -11.72 -1.73 33.76
N LEU A 234 -10.67 -1.96 32.96
CA LEU A 234 -10.72 -2.94 31.89
C LEU A 234 -11.00 -4.33 32.49
N ASN A 235 -12.10 -4.92 32.09
CA ASN A 235 -12.56 -6.20 32.58
C ASN A 235 -13.17 -7.03 31.45
N ALA A 236 -13.08 -8.35 31.57
CA ALA A 236 -13.66 -9.31 30.65
C ALA A 236 -14.58 -10.25 31.43
N GLN A 237 -15.81 -10.40 30.94
CA GLN A 237 -16.77 -11.37 31.45
C GLN A 237 -17.00 -12.43 30.38
N GLN A 238 -16.73 -13.68 30.75
CA GLN A 238 -16.99 -14.84 29.90
C GLN A 238 -18.44 -15.27 30.09
N SER A 239 -19.11 -15.62 28.99
CA SER A 239 -20.43 -16.23 29.03
C SER A 239 -20.52 -17.36 28.02
N TYR A 240 -21.33 -18.35 28.36
CA TYR A 240 -21.72 -19.42 27.46
C TYR A 240 -23.15 -19.14 26.98
N LEU A 241 -23.30 -18.96 25.67
CA LEU A 241 -24.54 -18.47 25.07
C LEU A 241 -25.46 -19.67 24.78
N PHE A 242 -26.06 -20.26 25.82
CA PHE A 242 -27.06 -21.31 25.65
C PHE A 242 -28.42 -20.70 25.29
N ILE A 243 -28.52 -20.10 24.10
CA ILE A 243 -29.81 -19.53 23.64
C ILE A 243 -30.56 -20.61 22.85
N ASP A 244 -31.47 -21.27 23.55
CA ASP A 244 -32.73 -21.86 23.05
C ASP A 244 -32.71 -22.20 21.54
N ASN A 245 -31.87 -23.18 21.14
CA ASN A 245 -31.72 -23.84 19.82
C ASN A 245 -31.86 -23.01 18.51
N THR A 246 -31.95 -21.69 18.56
CA THR A 246 -32.37 -20.84 17.44
C THR A 246 -31.34 -19.78 17.07
N LYS A 247 -30.38 -19.49 17.96
CA LYS A 247 -29.32 -18.51 17.69
C LYS A 247 -27.94 -19.11 17.48
N CYS A 248 -27.54 -20.20 18.12
CA CYS A 248 -26.37 -20.96 17.64
C CYS A 248 -26.79 -21.73 16.39
N PRO A 249 -26.26 -21.43 15.20
CA PRO A 249 -26.67 -22.09 13.98
C PRO A 249 -26.25 -23.55 14.06
N SER A 250 -27.23 -24.43 14.29
CA SER A 250 -27.13 -25.78 13.76
C SER A 250 -26.86 -25.61 12.27
N GLN A 251 -25.73 -26.12 11.77
CA GLN A 251 -25.51 -26.13 10.33
C GLN A 251 -26.76 -26.71 9.64
N ALA A 252 -27.06 -26.17 8.45
CA ALA A 252 -28.24 -26.44 7.65
C ALA A 252 -28.43 -27.91 7.18
N SER A 253 -27.80 -28.89 7.84
CA SER A 253 -27.77 -30.31 7.50
C SER A 253 -28.67 -31.21 8.35
N GLY A 254 -29.42 -30.68 9.32
CA GLY A 254 -30.39 -31.47 10.10
C GLY A 254 -29.74 -32.49 11.05
N GLU A 255 -28.45 -32.34 11.37
CA GLU A 255 -27.80 -33.11 12.42
C GLU A 255 -28.13 -32.54 13.82
N PRO A 256 -28.41 -33.41 14.82
CA PRO A 256 -28.70 -32.96 16.18
C PRO A 256 -27.51 -32.20 16.79
N VAL A 257 -27.82 -31.16 17.58
CA VAL A 257 -26.96 -30.12 18.22
C VAL A 257 -25.92 -30.65 19.23
N THR A 258 -25.44 -31.88 19.05
CA THR A 258 -24.54 -32.56 20.01
C THR A 258 -23.06 -32.49 19.63
N ARG A 259 -22.67 -31.80 18.55
CA ARG A 259 -21.30 -31.87 18.01
C ARG A 259 -20.56 -30.55 17.77
N LEU A 260 -21.17 -29.39 17.98
CA LEU A 260 -20.43 -28.12 17.89
C LEU A 260 -20.15 -27.58 19.30
N HIS A 261 -19.33 -28.32 20.05
CA HIS A 261 -18.77 -27.89 21.34
C HIS A 261 -18.02 -26.54 21.25
N HIS A 262 -17.62 -26.11 20.05
CA HIS A 262 -16.66 -25.04 19.84
C HIS A 262 -17.28 -23.67 19.46
N GLY A 263 -18.62 -23.55 19.41
CA GLY A 263 -19.27 -22.45 18.68
C GLY A 263 -20.14 -21.49 19.47
N CYS A 264 -20.28 -21.60 20.79
CA CYS A 264 -21.25 -20.80 21.56
C CYS A 264 -20.61 -20.04 22.75
N TYR A 265 -19.33 -19.67 22.65
CA TYR A 265 -18.66 -18.83 23.64
C TYR A 265 -18.82 -17.35 23.28
N SER A 266 -18.99 -16.51 24.29
CA SER A 266 -19.03 -15.06 24.13
C SER A 266 -18.23 -14.37 25.22
N ILE A 267 -17.49 -13.33 24.82
CA ILE A 267 -16.69 -12.51 25.72
C ILE A 267 -17.27 -11.10 25.67
N GLU A 268 -17.69 -10.61 26.84
CA GLU A 268 -18.05 -9.21 27.03
C GLU A 268 -16.85 -8.47 27.62
N LEU A 269 -16.28 -7.52 26.88
CA LEU A 269 -15.28 -6.59 27.41
C LEU A 269 -15.96 -5.31 27.86
N SER A 270 -15.54 -4.80 29.01
CA SER A 270 -15.98 -3.49 29.49
C SER A 270 -14.82 -2.68 30.08
N TRP A 271 -14.87 -1.37 29.90
CA TRP A 271 -13.91 -0.42 30.46
C TRP A 271 -14.56 0.94 30.65
N ILE A 272 -13.87 1.86 31.33
CA ILE A 272 -14.29 3.25 31.51
C ILE A 272 -13.33 4.15 30.76
N TRP A 273 -13.88 5.05 29.95
CA TRP A 273 -13.10 6.01 29.18
C TRP A 273 -12.39 7.00 30.10
N PRO A 274 -11.08 7.23 29.90
CA PRO A 274 -10.34 8.19 30.69
C PRO A 274 -10.73 9.64 30.34
N PRO A 275 -10.51 10.60 31.25
CA PRO A 275 -10.75 12.01 30.96
C PRO A 275 -9.87 12.57 29.84
N GLU A 276 -8.72 11.95 29.57
CA GLU A 276 -7.76 12.33 28.53
C GLU A 276 -8.15 11.88 27.10
N ILE A 277 -9.31 11.23 26.89
CA ILE A 277 -9.76 10.78 25.55
C ILE A 277 -10.11 11.93 24.59
N VAL A 278 -10.10 13.19 25.02
CA VAL A 278 -10.41 14.33 24.15
C VAL A 278 -9.43 14.34 22.98
N ASN A 279 -9.95 14.19 21.75
CA ASN A 279 -9.22 14.06 20.48
C ASN A 279 -8.43 12.75 20.29
N HIS A 280 -8.71 11.72 21.08
CA HIS A 280 -8.13 10.40 20.90
C HIS A 280 -9.22 9.38 20.55
N THR A 281 -8.86 8.41 19.74
CA THR A 281 -9.70 7.24 19.45
C THR A 281 -8.98 5.98 19.91
N PHE A 282 -9.72 4.87 20.05
CA PHE A 282 -9.13 3.60 20.46
C PHE A 282 -9.35 2.54 19.39
N MET A 283 -8.32 1.75 19.11
CA MET A 283 -8.40 0.54 18.32
C MET A 283 -8.30 -0.67 19.23
N LEU A 284 -9.11 -1.70 18.96
CA LEU A 284 -9.08 -2.96 19.69
C LEU A 284 -8.42 -4.03 18.82
N HIS A 285 -7.35 -4.62 19.35
CA HIS A 285 -6.67 -5.75 18.74
C HIS A 285 -6.94 -7.02 19.55
N ILE A 286 -7.16 -8.13 18.85
CA ILE A 286 -7.39 -9.44 19.43
C ILE A 286 -6.28 -10.35 18.92
N THR A 287 -5.55 -10.99 19.82
CA THR A 287 -4.52 -11.97 19.44
C THR A 287 -4.78 -13.27 20.17
N GLU A 288 -4.83 -14.37 19.42
CA GLU A 288 -4.87 -15.71 20.00
C GLU A 288 -3.46 -16.17 20.37
N ARG A 289 -3.30 -16.69 21.59
CA ARG A 289 -2.03 -17.18 22.10
C ARG A 289 -1.94 -18.70 21.92
N ALA A 290 -1.09 -19.14 21.01
CA ALA A 290 -0.70 -20.54 20.87
C ALA A 290 0.34 -20.91 21.97
N SER A 291 -0.13 -21.31 23.15
CA SER A 291 0.67 -21.90 24.26
C SER A 291 1.59 -20.97 25.10
N GLU A 292 2.12 -21.52 26.21
CA GLU A 292 2.59 -20.82 27.42
C GLU A 292 3.90 -20.01 27.33
N ASN A 293 4.60 -19.96 26.20
CA ASN A 293 5.84 -19.17 26.12
C ASN A 293 5.55 -17.69 25.80
N ILE A 294 5.85 -16.81 26.76
CA ILE A 294 5.81 -15.35 26.61
C ILE A 294 6.96 -14.94 25.68
N ALA A 295 6.66 -14.55 24.46
CA ALA A 295 7.53 -13.63 23.73
C ALA A 295 7.07 -12.20 24.08
N TYR A 296 7.83 -11.54 24.96
CA TYR A 296 7.82 -10.09 25.05
C TYR A 296 8.04 -9.54 23.64
N PHE A 297 7.24 -8.57 23.19
CA PHE A 297 7.55 -7.83 21.97
C PHE A 297 8.95 -7.22 22.13
N PRO A 298 9.97 -7.62 21.32
CA PRO A 298 11.21 -6.87 21.32
C PRO A 298 10.92 -5.49 20.75
N ALA A 299 11.44 -4.46 21.43
CA ALA A 299 11.39 -3.08 20.99
C ALA A 299 11.86 -2.97 19.54
N CYS A 300 10.99 -2.57 18.63
CA CYS A 300 11.38 -2.24 17.27
C CYS A 300 12.12 -0.90 17.30
N GLN A 301 13.45 -0.93 17.19
CA GLN A 301 14.23 0.28 16.95
C GLN A 301 14.28 0.56 15.44
N PHE A 302 13.76 1.71 15.03
CA PHE A 302 13.96 2.25 13.69
C PHE A 302 15.42 2.71 13.54
N ASN A 303 16.23 1.91 12.86
CA ASN A 303 17.50 2.39 12.30
C ASN A 303 17.41 2.37 10.77
N SER A 304 16.90 3.45 10.20
CA SER A 304 17.39 4.12 8.97
C SER A 304 16.27 4.79 8.18
N SER A 305 16.61 5.94 7.60
CA SER A 305 15.75 6.90 6.90
C SER A 305 15.34 6.51 5.48
N THR A 306 15.41 5.22 5.08
CA THR A 306 15.17 4.83 3.67
C THR A 306 14.41 3.51 3.45
N SER A 307 13.84 2.87 4.48
CA SER A 307 13.07 1.62 4.30
C SER A 307 11.58 1.81 4.57
N ASN A 308 10.76 1.78 3.51
CA ASN A 308 9.30 1.56 3.59
C ASN A 308 8.95 0.06 3.63
N ARG A 309 9.84 -0.81 4.14
CA ARG A 309 9.56 -2.23 4.37
C ARG A 309 9.78 -2.61 5.83
N PHE A 310 8.75 -3.19 6.42
CA PHE A 310 8.82 -4.08 7.59
C PHE A 310 9.74 -5.25 7.26
N THR A 311 11.05 -5.15 7.50
CA THR A 311 11.96 -6.27 7.21
C THR A 311 12.98 -6.64 8.28
N ASP A 312 13.12 -5.92 9.39
CA ASP A 312 14.11 -6.29 10.42
C ASP A 312 13.49 -6.49 11.81
N CYS A 313 12.55 -7.43 11.92
CA CYS A 313 12.32 -8.12 13.19
C CYS A 313 13.21 -9.37 13.17
N GLU A 314 14.31 -9.38 13.95
CA GLU A 314 15.06 -10.62 14.20
C GLU A 314 14.11 -11.60 14.92
N ALA A 315 13.53 -12.50 14.13
CA ALA A 315 12.72 -13.61 14.59
C ALA A 315 13.60 -14.60 15.36
N SER A 316 13.86 -14.31 16.64
CA SER A 316 14.30 -15.32 17.58
C SER A 316 13.06 -16.02 18.16
N SER A 317 12.81 -17.23 17.65
CA SER A 317 11.86 -18.24 18.16
C SER A 317 10.41 -17.80 18.38
N ILE A 318 9.72 -17.45 17.30
CA ILE A 318 8.25 -17.46 17.26
C ILE A 318 7.82 -18.79 16.62
N GLU A 319 7.47 -19.78 17.44
CA GLU A 319 6.62 -20.87 16.98
C GLU A 319 5.21 -20.28 16.81
N SER A 320 4.80 -20.10 15.56
CA SER A 320 3.46 -19.71 15.07
C SER A 320 2.57 -18.93 16.05
N ILE A 321 2.67 -17.60 16.04
CA ILE A 321 1.52 -16.75 16.40
C ILE A 321 0.64 -16.72 15.16
N ASP A 322 -0.48 -17.44 15.16
CA ASP A 322 -1.55 -17.20 14.19
C ASP A 322 -2.17 -15.84 14.54
N PHE A 323 -1.73 -14.83 13.81
CA PHE A 323 -2.19 -13.47 13.98
C PHE A 323 -3.59 -13.37 13.37
N ILE A 324 -4.59 -13.28 14.23
CA ILE A 324 -5.93 -12.82 13.86
C ILE A 324 -5.87 -11.29 13.80
N ASP A 325 -5.45 -10.71 12.68
CA ASP A 325 -5.52 -9.26 12.46
C ASP A 325 -6.79 -8.89 11.68
N GLU A 326 -7.97 -9.03 12.27
CA GLU A 326 -9.21 -8.88 11.49
C GLU A 326 -10.35 -8.06 12.12
N SER A 327 -10.13 -7.34 13.23
CA SER A 327 -11.17 -6.41 13.73
C SER A 327 -10.63 -5.09 14.25
N GLN A 328 -10.19 -4.20 13.35
CA GLN A 328 -9.99 -2.80 13.69
C GLN A 328 -11.35 -2.09 13.76
N SER A 329 -11.91 -1.95 14.96
CA SER A 329 -13.01 -1.01 15.21
C SER A 329 -12.46 0.23 15.89
N ILE A 330 -12.48 1.37 15.18
CA ILE A 330 -12.21 2.67 15.79
C ILE A 330 -13.37 2.98 16.74
N MET A 331 -13.05 3.18 18.01
CA MET A 331 -14.00 3.45 19.08
C MET A 331 -13.82 4.86 19.63
N ASN A 332 -14.95 5.56 19.76
CA ASN A 332 -15.03 6.88 20.37
C ASN A 332 -15.81 6.78 21.67
N GLY A 333 -15.44 7.60 22.65
CA GLY A 333 -16.00 7.55 23.99
C GLY A 333 -16.10 8.91 24.65
N THR A 334 -17.08 9.04 25.55
CA THR A 334 -17.15 10.20 26.46
C THR A 334 -16.36 9.90 27.73
N PRO A 335 -15.52 10.82 28.24
CA PRO A 335 -14.90 10.73 29.56
C PRO A 335 -15.83 10.20 30.66
N GLY A 336 -15.39 9.17 31.36
CA GLY A 336 -16.10 8.59 32.52
C GLY A 336 -17.28 7.68 32.18
N GLU A 337 -17.66 7.57 30.90
CA GLU A 337 -18.68 6.60 30.49
C GLU A 337 -18.10 5.18 30.38
N ARG A 338 -18.94 4.19 30.69
CA ARG A 338 -18.59 2.79 30.52
C ARG A 338 -18.81 2.39 29.06
N ALA A 339 -17.78 1.84 28.42
CA ALA A 339 -17.88 1.15 27.15
C ALA A 339 -18.07 -0.35 27.37
N THR A 340 -18.75 -0.99 26.42
CA THR A 340 -18.97 -2.44 26.41
C THR A 340 -19.00 -2.93 24.97
N ILE A 341 -18.27 -4.00 24.68
CA ILE A 341 -18.30 -4.69 23.40
C ILE A 341 -18.42 -6.19 23.66
N VAL A 342 -19.29 -6.84 22.90
CA VAL A 342 -19.56 -8.27 23.01
C VAL A 342 -19.00 -8.94 21.76
N PHE A 343 -18.11 -9.89 21.97
CA PHE A 343 -17.64 -10.81 20.93
C PHE A 343 -18.43 -12.10 21.05
N ASP A 344 -19.19 -12.42 20.03
CA ASP A 344 -19.91 -13.67 19.89
C ASP A 344 -19.45 -14.42 18.64
N PHE A 345 -19.85 -15.68 18.54
CA PHE A 345 -19.50 -16.57 17.42
C PHE A 345 -19.97 -16.03 16.04
N LEU A 346 -20.91 -15.08 15.99
CA LEU A 346 -21.37 -14.43 14.76
C LEU A 346 -20.38 -13.36 14.27
N PHE A 347 -19.54 -12.85 15.17
CA PHE A 347 -18.52 -11.85 14.89
C PHE A 347 -17.27 -12.50 14.26
N LYS A 348 -17.45 -13.06 13.06
CA LYS A 348 -16.44 -13.49 12.08
C LYS A 348 -15.32 -14.46 12.47
N GLN A 349 -15.12 -14.82 13.74
CA GLN A 349 -14.12 -15.82 14.13
C GLN A 349 -14.61 -16.62 15.35
N GLU A 350 -14.42 -17.94 15.29
CA GLU A 350 -14.87 -18.89 16.32
C GLU A 350 -14.06 -18.68 17.61
N ILE A 351 -14.65 -18.09 18.66
CA ILE A 351 -14.06 -18.09 20.00
C ILE A 351 -14.10 -19.53 20.52
N ARG A 352 -12.92 -20.15 20.59
CA ARG A 352 -12.75 -21.56 20.99
C ARG A 352 -12.49 -21.73 22.50
N PRO A 353 -13.02 -22.81 23.12
CA PRO A 353 -12.66 -23.19 24.49
C PRO A 353 -11.23 -23.67 24.59
N GLU A 354 -10.61 -23.51 25.76
CA GLU A 354 -9.22 -23.88 26.06
C GLU A 354 -8.15 -23.03 25.35
N HIS A 355 -8.56 -21.95 24.66
CA HIS A 355 -7.67 -20.98 24.05
C HIS A 355 -7.54 -19.72 24.91
N THR A 356 -6.38 -19.07 24.83
CA THR A 356 -6.12 -17.79 25.49
C THR A 356 -6.12 -16.67 24.46
N TYR A 357 -6.96 -15.67 24.68
CA TYR A 357 -7.04 -14.47 23.86
C TYR A 357 -6.48 -13.28 24.62
N VAL A 358 -5.78 -12.42 23.90
CA VAL A 358 -5.23 -11.17 24.41
C VAL A 358 -5.95 -10.03 23.72
N PHE A 359 -6.68 -9.23 24.50
CA PHE A 359 -7.37 -8.04 24.04
C PHE A 359 -6.52 -6.83 24.39
N THR A 360 -6.16 -6.04 23.39
CA THR A 360 -5.30 -4.86 23.55
C THR A 360 -6.01 -3.62 23.00
N LEU A 361 -6.17 -2.61 23.84
CA LEU A 361 -6.70 -1.30 23.47
C LEU A 361 -5.55 -0.34 23.15
N THR A 362 -5.35 -0.06 21.88
CA THR A 362 -4.34 0.90 21.40
C THR A 362 -4.97 2.27 21.24
N VAL A 363 -4.34 3.29 21.82
CA VAL A 363 -4.80 4.68 21.68
C VAL A 363 -4.22 5.26 20.41
N VAL A 364 -5.05 6.00 19.67
CA VAL A 364 -4.72 6.72 18.46
C VAL A 364 -5.02 8.21 18.68
N ASP A 365 -4.10 9.08 18.35
CA ASP A 365 -4.30 10.54 18.45
C ASP A 365 -4.99 11.13 17.21
N ASP A 366 -5.06 12.46 17.14
CA ASP A 366 -5.66 13.22 16.05
C ASP A 366 -4.88 13.15 14.73
N VAL A 367 -3.61 12.71 14.77
CA VAL A 367 -2.71 12.60 13.62
C VAL A 367 -2.39 11.14 13.25
N ASP A 368 -3.10 10.17 13.84
CA ASP A 368 -2.96 8.73 13.61
C ASP A 368 -1.67 8.08 14.18
N ASN A 369 -1.04 8.71 15.18
CA ASN A 369 -0.02 8.02 15.97
C ASN A 369 -0.67 7.01 16.89
N HIS A 370 -0.15 5.80 16.88
CA HIS A 370 -0.61 4.73 17.76
C HIS A 370 0.59 4.07 18.46
N ASN A 371 0.38 3.69 19.72
CA ASN A 371 1.44 3.05 20.47
C ASN A 371 1.61 1.59 20.03
N MET A 372 2.74 1.27 19.39
CA MET A 372 3.06 -0.12 19.06
C MET A 372 3.51 -0.92 20.29
N VAL A 373 3.86 -0.25 21.39
CA VAL A 373 4.17 -0.89 22.67
C VAL A 373 2.89 -0.99 23.49
N THR A 374 2.49 -2.22 23.81
CA THR A 374 1.28 -2.47 24.58
C THR A 374 1.38 -1.89 25.98
N ILE A 375 0.42 -1.04 26.35
CA ILE A 375 0.24 -0.54 27.72
C ILE A 375 -0.43 -1.63 28.56
N GLU A 376 0.21 -2.08 29.64
CA GLU A 376 -0.31 -3.18 30.47
C GLU A 376 -1.75 -2.94 30.97
N GLN A 377 -2.10 -1.71 31.36
CA GLN A 377 -3.46 -1.38 31.81
C GLN A 377 -4.52 -1.43 30.70
N ASN A 378 -4.10 -1.36 29.43
CA ASN A 378 -4.98 -1.43 28.27
C ASN A 378 -5.05 -2.85 27.70
N GLN A 379 -4.47 -3.83 28.39
CA GLN A 379 -4.45 -5.21 27.97
C GLN A 379 -5.20 -6.08 28.99
N ILE A 380 -5.96 -7.05 28.47
CA ILE A 380 -6.52 -8.11 29.28
C ILE A 380 -6.34 -9.47 28.60
N VAL A 381 -5.85 -10.44 29.36
CA VAL A 381 -5.64 -11.81 28.92
C VAL A 381 -6.80 -12.65 29.43
N VAL A 382 -7.50 -13.34 28.52
CA VAL A 382 -8.68 -14.13 28.82
C VAL A 382 -8.47 -15.54 28.31
N THR A 383 -8.36 -16.50 29.22
CA THR A 383 -8.39 -17.92 28.88
C THR A 383 -9.84 -18.40 28.93
N ILE A 384 -10.33 -18.93 27.81
CA ILE A 384 -11.70 -19.43 27.70
C ILE A 384 -11.77 -20.80 28.35
N ALA A 385 -12.48 -20.87 29.47
CA ALA A 385 -12.74 -22.14 30.12
C ALA A 385 -13.75 -22.95 29.31
N ASP A 386 -13.60 -24.28 29.29
CA ASP A 386 -14.67 -25.14 28.79
C ASP A 386 -15.85 -25.11 29.77
N MET A 387 -16.85 -24.31 29.43
CA MET A 387 -18.10 -24.16 30.17
C MET A 387 -19.22 -25.05 29.60
N PHE A 388 -18.94 -25.94 28.64
CA PHE A 388 -19.98 -26.78 28.02
C PHE A 388 -20.73 -27.63 29.04
N TRP A 389 -19.99 -28.17 30.00
CA TRP A 389 -20.53 -29.02 31.07
C TRP A 389 -21.11 -28.21 32.22
N ILE A 390 -21.14 -26.88 32.16
CA ILE A 390 -21.67 -26.04 33.23
C ILE A 390 -23.00 -25.48 32.77
N ASP A 391 -24.04 -25.70 33.56
CA ASP A 391 -25.34 -25.11 33.30
C ASP A 391 -25.31 -23.60 33.55
N SER A 392 -25.72 -22.79 32.56
CA SER A 392 -25.61 -21.33 32.61
C SER A 392 -26.51 -20.66 33.66
N ASP A 393 -27.63 -21.30 34.03
CA ASP A 393 -28.61 -20.73 34.96
C ASP A 393 -28.33 -21.13 36.41
N THR A 394 -27.72 -22.30 36.61
CA THR A 394 -27.53 -22.91 37.93
C THR A 394 -26.06 -23.00 38.36
N GLY A 395 -25.12 -22.94 37.43
CA GLY A 395 -23.68 -23.07 37.69
C GLY A 395 -23.23 -24.48 38.10
N GLU A 396 -24.11 -25.48 37.98
CA GLU A 396 -23.82 -26.87 38.33
C GLU A 396 -23.28 -27.66 37.12
N GLU A 397 -22.45 -28.67 37.41
CA GLU A 397 -21.90 -29.56 36.39
C GLU A 397 -23.00 -30.49 35.86
N ARG A 398 -23.23 -30.46 34.54
CA ARG A 398 -24.16 -31.33 33.83
C ARG A 398 -23.64 -32.76 33.90
N THR A 399 -24.33 -33.61 34.65
CA THR A 399 -24.12 -35.05 34.53
C THR A 399 -24.59 -35.51 33.15
N PRO A 400 -23.81 -36.33 32.41
CA PRO A 400 -24.27 -36.87 31.14
C PRO A 400 -25.55 -37.70 31.35
N ASP A 401 -26.69 -37.18 30.92
CA ASP A 401 -27.98 -37.92 30.95
C ASP A 401 -28.00 -39.09 29.94
N TYR A 402 -26.92 -39.32 29.21
CA TYR A 402 -26.81 -40.37 28.20
C TYR A 402 -25.97 -41.55 28.70
N ILE A 403 -26.61 -42.49 29.38
CA ILE A 403 -26.18 -43.88 29.33
C ILE A 403 -26.82 -44.44 28.05
N PRO A 404 -26.06 -44.78 26.99
CA PRO A 404 -26.66 -45.43 25.82
C PRO A 404 -27.43 -46.67 26.30
N PRO A 405 -28.68 -46.89 25.84
CA PRO A 405 -29.42 -48.07 26.22
C PRO A 405 -28.57 -49.31 25.93
N ALA A 406 -28.52 -50.24 26.88
CA ALA A 406 -27.73 -51.46 26.75
C ALA A 406 -28.01 -52.08 25.36
N PRO A 407 -26.97 -52.38 24.55
CA PRO A 407 -27.17 -52.86 23.19
C PRO A 407 -28.11 -54.06 23.22
N GLU A 408 -29.12 -54.04 22.33
CA GLU A 408 -30.06 -55.14 22.21
C GLU A 408 -29.28 -56.45 22.01
N PRO A 409 -29.65 -57.54 22.72
CA PRO A 409 -28.92 -58.79 22.62
C PRO A 409 -28.90 -59.24 21.15
N PRO A 410 -27.73 -59.65 20.63
CA PRO A 410 -27.59 -59.98 19.22
C PRO A 410 -28.57 -61.09 18.82
N PRO A 411 -29.13 -61.04 17.59
CA PRO A 411 -30.08 -62.04 17.13
C PRO A 411 -29.50 -63.46 17.28
N LEU A 412 -30.30 -64.38 17.85
CA LEU A 412 -29.93 -65.76 18.16
C LEU A 412 -28.73 -65.96 19.15
N ASN A 413 -28.39 -64.96 19.97
CA ASN A 413 -27.25 -65.05 20.92
C ASN A 413 -25.89 -65.34 20.24
N SER A 414 -25.75 -65.03 18.95
CA SER A 414 -24.47 -65.13 18.25
C SER A 414 -23.89 -63.73 18.03
N PRO A 415 -22.69 -63.42 18.57
CA PRO A 415 -22.08 -62.10 18.40
C PRO A 415 -21.79 -61.77 16.93
N TYR A 416 -21.57 -62.80 16.09
CA TYR A 416 -21.23 -62.60 14.68
C TYR A 416 -22.43 -62.26 13.78
N LEU A 417 -23.67 -62.57 14.21
CA LEU A 417 -24.85 -62.33 13.38
C LEU A 417 -25.25 -60.85 13.37
N GLY A 418 -25.11 -60.15 14.51
CA GLY A 418 -25.36 -58.70 14.58
C GLY A 418 -24.35 -57.90 13.76
N ASP A 419 -23.08 -58.28 13.80
CA ASP A 419 -22.02 -57.65 12.99
C ASP A 419 -22.26 -57.88 11.49
N LEU A 420 -22.67 -59.09 11.10
CA LEU A 420 -22.99 -59.39 9.71
C LEU A 420 -24.20 -58.60 9.21
N GLU A 421 -25.24 -58.44 10.02
CA GLU A 421 -26.42 -57.66 9.68
C GLU A 421 -26.05 -56.17 9.49
N ASN A 422 -25.32 -55.58 10.44
CA ASN A 422 -24.84 -54.21 10.36
C ASN A 422 -23.95 -54.00 9.12
N VAL A 423 -22.99 -54.90 8.86
CA VAL A 423 -22.12 -54.80 7.68
C VAL A 423 -22.92 -54.99 6.39
N SER A 424 -23.86 -55.94 6.34
CA SER A 424 -24.68 -56.21 5.15
C SER A 424 -25.65 -55.09 4.79
N SER A 425 -26.12 -54.35 5.80
CA SER A 425 -26.99 -53.18 5.63
C SER A 425 -26.22 -51.93 5.16
N SER A 426 -24.88 -51.92 5.27
CA SER A 426 -24.08 -50.79 4.82
C SER A 426 -24.06 -50.67 3.29
N MET A 427 -24.22 -49.43 2.81
CA MET A 427 -24.21 -49.12 1.37
C MET A 427 -22.90 -49.55 0.69
N SER A 428 -21.77 -49.42 1.40
CA SER A 428 -20.44 -49.84 0.93
C SER A 428 -20.35 -51.34 0.68
N PHE A 429 -20.92 -52.17 1.57
CA PHE A 429 -20.91 -53.62 1.40
C PHE A 429 -21.81 -54.07 0.24
N GLN A 430 -22.97 -53.42 0.06
CA GLN A 430 -23.89 -53.73 -1.05
C GLN A 430 -23.26 -53.39 -2.41
N LEU A 431 -22.65 -52.22 -2.54
CA LEU A 431 -21.93 -51.81 -3.76
C LEU A 431 -20.78 -52.75 -4.09
N THR A 432 -19.98 -53.12 -3.09
CA THR A 432 -18.84 -54.05 -3.28
C THR A 432 -19.32 -55.44 -3.69
N SER A 433 -20.42 -55.93 -3.10
CA SER A 433 -21.01 -57.23 -3.42
C SER A 433 -21.58 -57.26 -4.84
N ILE A 434 -22.25 -56.19 -5.28
CA ILE A 434 -22.76 -56.06 -6.66
C ILE A 434 -21.60 -56.04 -7.66
N ALA A 435 -20.53 -55.28 -7.38
CA ALA A 435 -19.35 -55.22 -8.24
C ALA A 435 -18.68 -56.60 -8.38
N LEU A 436 -18.52 -57.33 -7.27
CA LEU A 436 -17.99 -58.70 -7.27
C LEU A 436 -18.87 -59.63 -8.12
N PHE A 437 -20.20 -59.53 -8.01
CA PHE A 437 -21.12 -60.35 -8.79
C PHE A 437 -20.99 -60.08 -10.29
N ILE A 438 -20.81 -58.82 -10.70
CA ILE A 438 -20.58 -58.45 -12.09
C ILE A 438 -19.26 -59.06 -12.60
N VAL A 439 -18.19 -59.01 -11.81
CA VAL A 439 -16.89 -59.60 -12.20
C VAL A 439 -17.00 -61.12 -12.37
N ILE A 440 -17.68 -61.80 -11.45
CA ILE A 440 -17.90 -63.25 -11.53
C ILE A 440 -18.74 -63.61 -12.75
N LEU A 441 -19.83 -62.88 -13.01
CA LEU A 441 -20.68 -63.10 -14.19
C LEU A 441 -19.92 -62.85 -15.50
N THR A 442 -19.09 -61.81 -15.53
CA THR A 442 -18.23 -61.50 -16.68
C THR A 442 -17.27 -62.67 -16.95
N ASN A 443 -16.61 -63.20 -15.92
CA ASN A 443 -15.71 -64.34 -16.08
C ASN A 443 -16.43 -65.64 -16.44
N MET A 444 -17.62 -65.91 -15.88
CA MET A 444 -18.37 -67.13 -16.19
C MET A 444 -19.09 -67.11 -17.54
N ILE A 445 -19.41 -65.95 -18.09
CA ILE A 445 -20.13 -65.85 -19.36
C ILE A 445 -19.19 -65.48 -20.52
N ILE A 446 -18.34 -64.46 -20.34
CA ILE A 446 -17.53 -63.93 -21.45
C ILE A 446 -16.40 -64.89 -21.82
N ILE A 447 -15.70 -65.49 -20.84
CA ILE A 447 -14.60 -66.41 -21.11
C ILE A 447 -15.05 -67.64 -21.92
N PRO A 448 -16.10 -68.40 -21.54
CA PRO A 448 -16.52 -69.54 -22.36
C PRO A 448 -17.08 -69.13 -23.73
N ILE A 449 -17.69 -67.95 -23.87
CA ILE A 449 -18.14 -67.43 -25.18
C ILE A 449 -16.95 -67.05 -26.06
N SER A 450 -15.95 -66.35 -25.52
CA SER A 450 -14.76 -65.94 -26.28
C SER A 450 -13.92 -67.16 -26.65
N LEU A 451 -13.81 -68.15 -25.78
CA LEU A 451 -13.14 -69.43 -26.10
C LEU A 451 -13.87 -70.15 -27.25
N ARG A 452 -15.20 -70.24 -27.20
CA ARG A 452 -16.00 -70.82 -28.30
C ARG A 452 -15.85 -70.05 -29.60
N TYR A 453 -15.78 -68.72 -29.53
CA TYR A 453 -15.60 -67.87 -30.71
C TYR A 453 -14.22 -68.09 -31.36
N ILE A 454 -13.16 -68.13 -30.56
CA ILE A 454 -11.80 -68.39 -31.03
C ILE A 454 -11.66 -69.80 -31.60
N LEU A 455 -12.23 -70.81 -30.92
CA LEU A 455 -12.21 -72.19 -31.41
C LEU A 455 -12.97 -72.34 -32.73
N ARG A 456 -14.09 -71.63 -32.92
CA ARG A 456 -14.80 -71.58 -34.21
C ARG A 456 -13.95 -70.94 -35.30
N GLN A 457 -13.36 -69.77 -35.04
CA GLN A 457 -12.51 -69.13 -36.05
C GLN A 457 -11.31 -70.01 -36.44
N ARG A 458 -10.72 -70.74 -35.48
CA ARG A 458 -9.65 -71.70 -35.80
C ARG A 458 -10.14 -72.87 -36.65
N SER A 459 -11.35 -73.39 -36.38
CA SER A 459 -11.97 -74.41 -37.25
C SER A 459 -12.19 -73.86 -38.66
N ASP A 460 -12.79 -72.67 -38.78
CA ASP A 460 -13.08 -72.06 -40.08
C ASP A 460 -11.78 -71.75 -40.86
N ILE A 461 -10.70 -71.35 -40.17
CA ILE A 461 -9.38 -71.11 -40.78
C ILE A 461 -8.69 -72.43 -41.14
N ALA A 462 -8.79 -73.47 -40.30
CA ALA A 462 -8.25 -74.79 -40.61
C ALA A 462 -8.93 -75.40 -41.83
N ASP A 463 -10.26 -75.31 -41.92
CA ASP A 463 -11.03 -75.73 -43.10
C ASP A 463 -10.61 -74.93 -44.35
N TYR A 464 -10.38 -73.61 -44.21
CA TYR A 464 -9.93 -72.76 -45.31
C TYR A 464 -8.48 -73.04 -45.76
N ILE A 465 -7.62 -73.49 -44.84
CA ILE A 465 -6.24 -73.90 -45.14
C ILE A 465 -6.23 -75.31 -45.77
N GLU A 466 -7.04 -76.25 -45.28
CA GLU A 466 -7.19 -77.60 -45.85
C GLU A 466 -7.80 -77.57 -47.27
N GLU A 467 -8.62 -76.55 -47.57
CA GLU A 467 -9.13 -76.30 -48.93
C GLU A 467 -8.07 -75.68 -49.87
N MET A 468 -7.02 -75.02 -49.33
CA MET A 468 -5.92 -74.43 -50.11
C MET A 468 -4.67 -75.33 -50.23
N GLU A 469 -4.39 -76.18 -49.26
CA GLU A 469 -3.28 -77.13 -49.25
C GLU A 469 -3.83 -78.54 -48.97
N GLY A 470 -3.78 -79.41 -49.99
CA GLY A 470 -4.21 -80.80 -49.89
C GLY A 470 -3.50 -81.61 -48.80
N PRO A 471 -3.98 -82.82 -48.48
CA PRO A 471 -3.83 -83.43 -47.17
C PRO A 471 -2.44 -84.03 -46.97
N GLU A 472 -1.52 -83.27 -46.39
CA GLU A 472 -0.29 -83.83 -45.81
C GLU A 472 0.05 -83.18 -44.46
N VAL A 473 -0.26 -83.94 -43.40
CA VAL A 473 0.49 -84.03 -42.13
C VAL A 473 0.47 -82.80 -41.23
N PHE A 474 -0.62 -82.63 -40.48
CA PHE A 474 -0.54 -82.14 -39.10
C PHE A 474 -0.60 -83.36 -38.18
N ASP A 475 0.57 -83.91 -37.84
CA ASP A 475 0.69 -84.80 -36.70
C ASP A 475 0.85 -83.89 -35.47
N ASP A 476 -0.10 -84.08 -34.55
CA ASP A 476 -0.25 -83.42 -33.28
C ASP A 476 1.04 -83.52 -32.46
N ASP A 477 1.49 -82.40 -31.88
CA ASP A 477 2.09 -82.31 -30.53
C ASP A 477 2.65 -80.90 -30.35
N LEU A 478 1.77 -79.93 -30.07
CA LEU A 478 2.16 -78.70 -29.40
C LEU A 478 1.39 -78.61 -28.09
N ASP A 479 2.08 -79.02 -27.04
CA ASP A 479 1.61 -79.03 -25.66
C ASP A 479 1.04 -77.68 -25.25
N VAL A 480 -0.18 -77.72 -24.70
CA VAL A 480 -0.97 -76.57 -24.22
C VAL A 480 -0.29 -75.86 -23.02
N ALA A 481 0.87 -76.35 -22.56
CA ALA A 481 1.62 -75.81 -21.43
C ALA A 481 2.49 -74.58 -21.77
N ASP A 482 2.87 -74.36 -23.04
CA ASP A 482 3.83 -73.28 -23.38
C ASP A 482 3.19 -71.93 -23.76
N ILE A 483 1.85 -71.84 -23.81
CA ILE A 483 1.15 -70.59 -24.21
C ILE A 483 0.65 -69.77 -23.00
N TYR A 484 0.60 -70.37 -21.80
CA TYR A 484 0.28 -69.66 -20.57
C TYR A 484 1.53 -69.55 -19.71
N GLY A 485 2.41 -68.62 -20.07
CA GLY A 485 3.55 -68.25 -19.23
C GLY A 485 3.09 -67.81 -17.83
N LEU A 486 3.09 -68.77 -16.91
CA LEU A 486 3.35 -68.57 -15.49
C LEU A 486 4.84 -68.76 -15.24
#